data_AF-A0A843H7H6-F1
#
_entry.id   AF-A0A843H7H6-F1
#
_cell.length_a   1.000
_cell.length_b   1.000
_cell.length_c   1.000
_cell.angle_alpha   90.00
_cell.angle_beta   90.00
_cell.angle_gamma   90.00
#
_symmetry.space_group_name_H-M   'P 1'
#
loop_
_entity.id
_entity.type
_entity.pdbx_description
1 polymer ?
#
loop_
_entity_poly.entity_id
_entity_poly.type
_entity_poly.pdbx_seq_one_letter_code
_entity_poly.pdbx_strand_id
1 'polypeptide(L)'
;MKEFFEKLKITKEILTIIIGFIGAVITCYSFYRSNNENLKLIQKTTLRTMIWSKGVPMQDKLEACDSYISLGYNSETKKYCEKLLEEEFKDGESKEDSKVYS
;
A
#
# COMPACT_ATOMS: atom_id res chain seq x y z
N MET A 1 9.08 23.40 -55.19
CA MET A 1 9.04 24.09 -53.88
C MET A 1 7.75 23.82 -53.10
N LYS A 2 6.54 23.93 -53.69
CA LYS A 2 5.26 23.72 -52.98
C LYS A 2 5.11 22.32 -52.34
N GLU A 3 5.46 21.26 -53.06
CA GLU A 3 5.40 19.88 -52.54
C GLU A 3 6.34 19.62 -51.35
N PHE A 4 7.44 20.37 -51.25
CA PHE A 4 8.37 20.25 -50.12
C PHE A 4 7.78 20.86 -48.83
N PHE A 5 7.04 21.96 -48.94
CA PHE A 5 6.36 22.58 -47.81
C PHE A 5 5.17 21.74 -47.31
N GLU A 6 4.43 21.09 -48.22
CA GLU A 6 3.34 20.17 -47.84
C GLU A 6 3.85 18.96 -47.05
N LYS A 7 4.94 18.32 -47.51
CA LYS A 7 5.55 17.19 -46.79
C LYS A 7 6.04 17.60 -45.40
N LEU A 8 6.70 18.76 -45.27
CA LEU A 8 7.16 19.28 -43.98
C LEU A 8 6.02 19.59 -43.00
N LYS A 9 4.87 20.07 -43.50
CA LYS A 9 3.71 20.38 -42.67
C LYS A 9 3.08 19.12 -42.09
N ILE A 10 2.90 18.10 -42.93
CA ILE A 10 2.37 16.79 -42.53
C ILE A 10 3.32 16.09 -41.54
N THR A 11 4.63 16.12 -41.79
CA THR A 11 5.61 15.53 -40.86
C THR A 11 5.60 16.21 -39.48
N LYS A 12 5.45 17.54 -39.42
CA LYS A 12 5.34 18.26 -38.14
C LYS A 12 4.06 17.93 -37.37
N GLU A 13 2.93 17.77 -38.06
CA GLU A 13 1.67 17.37 -37.43
C GLU A 13 1.76 15.96 -36.84
N ILE A 14 2.30 15.00 -37.62
CA ILE A 14 2.50 13.62 -37.14
C ILE A 14 3.45 13.59 -35.93
N LEU A 15 4.55 14.35 -35.97
CA LEU A 15 5.49 14.44 -34.86
C LEU A 15 4.84 14.99 -33.59
N THR A 16 3.98 16.01 -33.72
CA THR A 16 3.28 16.62 -32.59
C THR A 16 2.29 15.65 -31.95
N ILE A 17 1.57 14.86 -32.76
CA ILE A 17 0.66 13.82 -32.27
C ILE A 17 1.45 12.74 -31.52
N ILE A 18 2.59 12.29 -32.06
CA ILE A 18 3.44 11.27 -31.42
C ILE A 18 3.97 11.78 -30.07
N ILE A 19 4.48 13.01 -30.02
CA ILE A 19 4.98 13.61 -28.77
C ILE A 19 3.83 13.76 -27.76
N GLY A 20 2.65 14.19 -28.20
CA GLY A 20 1.47 14.29 -27.36
C GLY A 20 1.06 12.93 -26.77
N PHE A 21 1.10 11.87 -27.58
CA PHE A 21 0.78 10.52 -27.14
C PHE A 21 1.80 9.98 -26.12
N ILE A 22 3.09 10.17 -26.38
CA ILE A 22 4.16 9.79 -25.45
C ILE A 22 4.02 10.55 -24.13
N GLY A 23 3.76 11.86 -24.19
CA GLY A 23 3.52 12.68 -23.00
C GLY A 23 2.32 12.20 -22.18
N ALA A 24 1.22 11.83 -22.84
CA ALA A 24 0.03 11.29 -22.19
C ALA A 24 0.32 9.96 -21.48
N VAL A 25 1.03 9.04 -22.12
CA VAL A 25 1.39 7.74 -21.53
C VAL A 25 2.29 7.92 -20.31
N ILE A 26 3.30 8.78 -20.39
CA ILE A 26 4.21 9.07 -19.26
C ILE A 26 3.43 9.67 -18.09
N THR A 27 2.50 10.60 -18.37
CA THR A 27 1.70 11.27 -17.33
C THR A 27 0.73 10.29 -16.66
N CYS A 28 0.06 9.42 -17.42
CA CYS A 28 -0.77 8.36 -16.86
C CYS A 28 0.05 7.40 -15.98
N TYR A 29 1.22 6.99 -16.44
CA TYR A 29 2.08 6.09 -15.69
C TYR A 29 2.61 6.72 -14.39
N SER A 30 3.05 7.99 -14.44
CA SER A 30 3.53 8.71 -13.26
C SER A 30 2.41 8.93 -12.24
N PHE A 31 1.21 9.29 -12.71
CA PHE A 31 0.03 9.42 -11.87
C PHE A 31 -0.34 8.09 -11.21
N TYR A 32 -0.39 7.00 -11.97
CA TYR A 32 -0.66 5.67 -11.43
C TYR A 32 0.36 5.26 -10.36
N ARG A 33 1.65 5.44 -10.65
CA ARG A 33 2.74 5.11 -9.72
C ARG A 33 2.66 5.93 -8.43
N SER A 34 2.46 7.23 -8.55
CA SER A 34 2.33 8.13 -7.40
C SER A 34 1.15 7.74 -6.51
N ASN A 35 -0.02 7.48 -7.08
CA ASN A 35 -1.18 7.04 -6.30
C ASN A 35 -0.94 5.70 -5.59
N ASN A 36 -0.29 4.74 -6.25
CA ASN A 36 0.01 3.44 -5.66
C ASN A 36 1.02 3.55 -4.49
N GLU A 37 2.05 4.38 -4.62
CA GLU A 37 3.03 4.62 -3.55
C GLU A 37 2.37 5.34 -2.35
N ASN A 38 1.50 6.31 -2.62
CA ASN A 38 0.74 7.02 -1.58
C ASN A 38 -0.24 6.11 -0.83
N LEU A 39 -0.96 5.23 -1.54
CA LEU A 39 -1.87 4.26 -0.91
C LEU A 39 -1.13 3.33 0.05
N LYS A 40 0.05 2.83 -0.34
CA LYS A 40 0.89 1.99 0.53
C LYS A 40 1.38 2.74 1.77
N LEU A 41 1.76 4.01 1.60
CA LEU A 41 2.18 4.86 2.72
C LEU A 41 1.04 5.14 3.69
N ILE A 42 -0.15 5.45 3.18
CA ILE A 42 -1.35 5.69 3.98
C ILE A 42 -1.72 4.42 4.74
N GLN A 43 -1.81 3.26 4.07
CA GLN A 43 -2.11 1.99 4.73
C GLN A 43 -1.13 1.65 5.85
N LYS A 44 0.18 1.77 5.59
CA LYS A 44 1.22 1.55 6.61
C LYS A 44 1.05 2.49 7.81
N THR A 45 0.74 3.75 7.56
CA THR A 45 0.60 4.77 8.62
C THR A 45 -0.69 4.59 9.41
N THR A 46 -1.79 4.26 8.75
CA THR A 46 -3.08 3.98 9.38
C THR A 46 -2.97 2.74 10.27
N LEU A 47 -2.44 1.63 9.75
CA LEU A 47 -2.25 0.41 10.54
C LEU A 47 -1.33 0.66 11.74
N ARG A 48 -0.21 1.35 11.54
CA ARG A 48 0.67 1.74 12.66
C ARG A 48 -0.08 2.58 13.70
N THR A 49 -0.84 3.58 13.28
CA THR A 49 -1.60 4.43 14.21
C THR A 49 -2.62 3.61 15.00
N MET A 50 -3.30 2.68 14.34
CA MET A 50 -4.29 1.80 14.96
C MET A 50 -3.67 0.92 16.04
N ILE A 51 -2.52 0.28 15.73
CA ILE A 51 -1.78 -0.59 16.65
C ILE A 51 -1.33 0.18 17.90
N TRP A 52 -0.81 1.39 17.74
CA TRP A 52 -0.29 2.20 18.86
C TRP A 52 -1.34 3.07 19.54
N SER A 53 -2.56 3.15 19.02
CA SER A 53 -3.63 3.97 19.60
C SER A 53 -4.12 3.39 20.92
N LYS A 54 -4.29 4.23 21.93
CA LYS A 54 -4.81 3.82 23.25
C LYS A 54 -6.33 3.64 23.27
N GLY A 55 -7.04 4.17 22.28
CA GLY A 55 -8.51 4.13 22.20
C GLY A 55 -9.08 2.96 21.41
N VAL A 56 -8.24 2.10 20.83
CA VAL A 56 -8.66 0.96 20.01
C VAL A 56 -8.70 -0.31 20.86
N PRO A 57 -9.78 -1.11 20.81
CA PRO A 57 -9.86 -2.37 21.56
C PRO A 57 -8.80 -3.38 21.10
N MET A 58 -8.45 -4.32 21.97
CA MET A 58 -7.33 -5.25 21.73
C MET A 58 -7.56 -6.13 20.49
N GLN A 59 -8.81 -6.56 20.23
CA GLN A 59 -9.14 -7.35 19.05
C GLN A 59 -8.81 -6.64 17.74
N ASP A 60 -9.23 -5.38 17.60
CA ASP A 60 -8.93 -4.56 16.42
C ASP A 60 -7.42 -4.30 16.28
N LYS A 61 -6.67 -4.24 17.39
CA LYS A 61 -5.20 -4.14 17.37
C LYS A 61 -4.54 -5.39 16.84
N LEU A 62 -5.04 -6.57 17.22
CA LEU A 62 -4.53 -7.85 16.75
C LEU A 62 -4.79 -8.02 15.25
N GLU A 63 -5.99 -7.66 14.77
CA GLU A 63 -6.32 -7.66 13.34
C GLU A 63 -5.44 -6.67 12.55
N ALA A 64 -5.21 -5.47 13.09
CA ALA A 64 -4.31 -4.50 12.49
C ALA A 64 -2.85 -5.00 12.48
N CYS A 65 -2.42 -5.73 13.52
CA CYS A 65 -1.11 -6.35 13.59
C CYS A 65 -0.93 -7.48 12.57
N ASP A 66 -1.92 -8.36 12.42
CA ASP A 66 -1.92 -9.42 11.40
C ASP A 66 -1.86 -8.82 9.99
N SER A 67 -2.66 -7.78 9.73
CA SER A 67 -2.60 -7.02 8.48
C SER A 67 -1.24 -6.36 8.25
N TYR A 68 -0.61 -5.80 9.30
CA TYR A 68 0.71 -5.16 9.21
C TYR A 68 1.82 -6.16 8.88
N ILE A 69 1.77 -7.36 9.46
CA ILE A 69 2.73 -8.45 9.23
C ILE A 69 2.54 -9.06 7.84
N SER A 70 1.30 -9.35 7.44
CA SER A 70 0.98 -9.94 6.12
C SER A 70 1.37 -9.03 4.96
N LEU A 71 1.29 -7.71 5.14
CA LEU A 71 1.79 -6.72 4.17
C LEU A 71 3.33 -6.65 4.10
N GLY A 72 4.05 -7.41 4.91
CA GLY A 72 5.51 -7.53 4.87
C GLY A 72 6.25 -6.30 5.37
N TYR A 73 5.61 -5.44 6.16
CA TYR A 73 6.25 -4.23 6.67
C TYR A 73 7.30 -4.57 7.74
N ASN A 74 8.58 -4.31 7.44
CA ASN A 74 9.67 -4.49 8.40
C ASN A 74 9.85 -3.22 9.25
N SER A 75 9.49 -3.26 10.55
CA SER A 75 9.72 -2.17 11.50
C SER A 75 9.61 -2.63 12.96
N GLU A 76 9.89 -1.77 13.93
CA GLU A 76 9.64 -2.04 15.36
C GLU A 76 8.17 -2.41 15.64
N THR A 77 7.24 -1.84 14.88
CA THR A 77 5.82 -2.19 14.96
C THR A 77 5.57 -3.66 14.65
N LYS A 78 6.35 -4.25 13.73
CA LYS A 78 6.28 -5.69 13.43
C LYS A 78 6.69 -6.52 14.65
N LYS A 79 7.82 -6.20 15.29
CA LYS A 79 8.29 -6.90 16.50
C LYS A 79 7.30 -6.78 17.66
N TYR A 80 6.66 -5.62 17.80
CA TYR A 80 5.60 -5.42 18.77
C TYR A 80 4.41 -6.33 18.47
N CYS A 81 3.95 -6.37 17.23
CA CYS A 81 2.84 -7.22 16.80
C CYS A 81 3.11 -8.71 16.94
N GLU A 82 4.32 -9.18 16.61
CA GLU A 82 4.70 -10.58 16.77
C GLU A 82 4.63 -11.02 18.24
N LYS A 83 5.12 -10.18 19.17
CA LYS A 83 5.00 -10.44 20.61
C LYS A 83 3.56 -10.41 21.09
N LEU A 84 2.79 -9.41 20.64
CA LEU A 84 1.39 -9.24 21.02
C LEU A 84 0.55 -10.46 20.63
N LEU A 85 0.74 -10.96 19.41
CA LEU A 85 0.06 -12.15 18.92
C LEU A 85 0.51 -13.40 19.70
N GLU A 86 1.81 -13.56 19.99
CA GLU A 86 2.32 -14.70 20.75
C GLU A 86 1.78 -14.74 22.18
N GLU A 87 1.62 -13.59 22.83
CA GLU A 87 1.02 -13.47 24.17
C GLU A 87 -0.46 -13.88 24.16
N GLU A 88 -1.25 -13.40 23.19
CA GLU A 88 -2.67 -13.74 23.08
C GLU A 88 -2.90 -15.21 22.69
N PHE A 89 -2.03 -15.81 21.87
CA PHE A 89 -2.08 -17.25 21.56
C PHE A 89 -1.88 -18.10 22.82
N LYS A 90 -0.91 -17.75 23.68
CA LYS A 90 -0.65 -18.45 24.95
C LYS A 90 -1.79 -18.27 25.95
N ASP A 91 -2.40 -17.09 25.97
CA ASP A 91 -3.54 -16.78 26.84
C ASP A 91 -4.84 -17.48 26.38
N GLY A 92 -4.93 -17.83 25.10
CA GLY A 92 -5.98 -18.67 24.52
C GLY A 92 -5.86 -20.14 24.95
N GLU A 93 -4.68 -20.76 24.83
CA GLU A 93 -4.44 -22.15 25.27
C GLU A 93 -4.73 -22.33 26.77
N SER A 94 -4.29 -21.39 27.61
CA SER A 94 -4.54 -21.40 29.07
C SER A 94 -6.03 -21.40 29.44
N LYS A 95 -6.87 -20.71 28.66
CA LYS A 95 -8.32 -20.63 28.89
C LYS A 95 -9.07 -21.87 28.37
N GLU A 96 -8.52 -22.56 27.38
CA GLU A 96 -9.08 -23.81 26.85
C GLU A 96 -8.80 -24.97 27.80
N ASP A 97 -7.60 -25.04 28.38
CA ASP A 97 -7.23 -26.06 29.38
C ASP A 97 -8.04 -25.97 30.68
N SER A 98 -8.49 -24.77 31.09
CA SER A 98 -9.37 -24.61 32.26
C SER A 98 -10.83 -25.04 32.01
N LYS A 99 -11.28 -25.11 30.75
CA LYS A 99 -12.65 -25.58 30.42
C LYS A 99 -12.76 -27.10 30.33
N VAL A 100 -11.65 -27.81 30.22
CA VAL A 100 -11.64 -29.29 30.17
C VAL A 100 -11.81 -29.90 31.58
N TYR A 101 -11.61 -29.12 32.64
CA TYR A 101 -11.70 -29.57 34.04
C TYR A 101 -12.90 -29.00 34.84
N SER A 102 -13.91 -28.40 34.19
CA SER A 102 -15.16 -27.96 34.84
C SER A 102 -16.38 -28.73 34.34
#